data_AF-A0A1G7KF99-F1
#
_entry.id   AF-A0A1G7KF99-F1
#
_cell.length_a   1.000
_cell.length_b   1.000
_cell.length_c   1.000
_cell.angle_alpha   90.00
_cell.angle_beta   90.00
_cell.angle_gamma   90.00
#
_symmetry.space_group_name_H-M   'P 1'
#
loop_
_entity.id
_entity.type
_entity.pdbx_description
1 polymer ?
#
loop_
_entity_poly.entity_id
_entity_poly.type
_entity_poly.pdbx_seq_one_letter_code
_entity_poly.pdbx_strand_id
1 'polypeptide(L)'
;MGSVVGWLARVGGDASLRHATAETLALAMNEEDLGDDVREPLGARDADALRAVMGQGIYFSSLMPIQPDHEEEEGEDEDGDEDEGDGKPRPSKIPLGGPGA
;
A
#
# COMPACT_ATOMS: atom_id res chain seq x y z
N MET A 1 10.42 4.39 21.41
CA MET A 1 9.17 3.92 20.77
C MET A 1 8.17 5.04 20.46
N GLY A 2 8.05 6.10 21.27
CA GLY A 2 7.17 7.24 20.94
C GLY A 2 7.54 7.99 19.65
N SER A 3 8.82 8.03 19.29
CA SER A 3 9.31 8.69 18.06
C SER A 3 8.87 7.96 16.79
N VAL A 4 8.99 6.63 16.72
CA VAL A 4 8.60 5.84 15.53
C VAL A 4 7.10 5.93 15.25
N VAL A 5 6.28 5.79 16.30
CA VAL A 5 4.82 5.91 16.16
C VAL A 5 4.42 7.34 15.77
N GLY A 6 5.09 8.34 16.34
CA GLY A 6 4.89 9.76 15.97
C GLY A 6 5.23 10.02 14.51
N TRP A 7 6.37 9.51 14.04
CA TRP A 7 6.78 9.58 12.65
C TRP A 7 5.75 8.94 11.72
N LEU A 8 5.31 7.70 12.01
CA LEU A 8 4.31 7.01 11.19
C LEU A 8 2.95 7.73 11.17
N ALA A 9 2.54 8.29 12.31
CA ALA A 9 1.34 9.11 12.38
C ALA A 9 1.47 10.38 11.53
N ARG A 10 2.64 11.01 11.54
CA ARG A 10 2.94 12.17 10.70
C ARG A 10 2.92 11.81 9.21
N VAL A 11 3.57 10.73 8.80
CA VAL A 11 3.52 10.23 7.42
C VAL A 11 2.07 9.95 7.02
N GLY A 12 1.28 9.30 7.89
CA GLY A 12 -0.14 9.04 7.63
C GLY A 12 -0.98 10.31 7.48
N GLY A 13 -0.66 11.39 8.20
CA GLY A 13 -1.39 12.67 8.15
C GLY A 13 -0.93 13.65 7.08
N ASP A 14 0.33 13.61 6.68
CA ASP A 14 0.96 14.56 5.77
C ASP A 14 1.05 14.01 4.34
N ALA A 15 0.24 14.56 3.44
CA ALA A 15 0.23 14.16 2.03
C ALA A 15 1.60 14.29 1.35
N SER A 16 2.39 15.30 1.73
CA SER A 16 3.71 15.51 1.13
C SER A 16 4.69 14.40 1.50
N LEU A 17 4.54 13.81 2.70
CA LEU A 17 5.33 12.67 3.14
C LEU A 17 4.81 11.34 2.60
N ARG A 18 3.50 11.20 2.40
CA ARG A 18 2.93 9.97 1.78
C ARG A 18 3.42 9.75 0.35
N HIS A 19 3.55 10.83 -0.40
CA HIS A 19 3.99 10.81 -1.81
C HIS A 19 5.45 11.26 -1.98
N ALA A 20 6.20 11.38 -0.88
CA ALA A 20 7.60 11.78 -0.91
C ALA A 20 8.47 10.72 -1.61
N THR A 21 9.53 11.19 -2.28
CA THR A 21 10.60 10.30 -2.74
C THR A 21 11.32 9.66 -1.56
N ALA A 22 11.97 8.52 -1.79
CA ALA A 22 12.74 7.83 -0.76
C ALA A 22 13.82 8.72 -0.12
N GLU A 23 14.45 9.60 -0.91
CA GLU A 23 15.46 10.55 -0.42
C GLU A 23 14.86 11.61 0.49
N THR A 24 13.71 12.16 0.10
CA THR A 24 12.96 13.15 0.90
C THR A 24 12.50 12.53 2.22
N LEU A 25 12.01 11.29 2.17
CA LEU A 25 11.61 10.54 3.35
C LEU A 25 12.83 10.29 4.26
N ALA A 26 13.96 9.86 3.72
CA ALA A 26 15.18 9.62 4.48
C ALA A 26 15.73 10.89 5.14
N LEU A 27 15.61 12.05 4.48
CA LEU A 27 15.95 13.35 5.06
C LEU A 27 15.03 13.69 6.24
N ALA A 28 13.72 13.59 6.05
CA ALA A 28 12.75 13.87 7.11
C ALA A 28 12.91 12.93 8.32
N MET A 29 13.32 11.68 8.09
CA MET A 29 13.66 10.73 9.15
C MET A 29 14.95 11.09 9.90
N ASN A 30 15.94 11.74 9.25
CA ASN A 30 17.10 12.31 9.94
C ASN A 30 16.65 13.46 10.86
N GLU A 31 15.75 14.31 10.39
CA GLU A 31 15.30 15.49 11.13
C GLU A 31 14.54 15.12 12.41
N GLU A 32 13.83 13.99 12.41
CA GLU A 32 13.13 13.46 13.59
C GLU A 32 14.02 12.58 14.51
N ASP A 33 15.33 12.49 14.26
CA ASP A 33 16.30 11.74 15.06
C ASP A 33 15.88 10.27 15.28
N LEU A 34 15.34 9.65 14.22
CA LEU A 34 15.04 8.23 14.24
C LEU A 34 16.37 7.45 14.27
N GLY A 35 16.49 6.49 15.18
CA GLY A 35 17.67 5.62 15.24
C GLY A 35 17.86 4.84 13.94
N ASP A 36 19.13 4.60 13.58
CA ASP A 36 19.48 3.89 12.34
C ASP A 36 18.85 2.50 12.27
N ASP A 37 18.68 1.85 13.41
CA ASP A 37 18.01 0.56 13.59
C ASP A 37 16.54 0.57 13.15
N VAL A 38 15.86 1.72 13.20
CA VAL A 38 14.49 1.89 12.73
C VAL A 38 14.46 2.41 11.30
N ARG A 39 15.41 3.29 10.95
CA ARG A 39 15.43 3.97 9.65
C ARG A 39 15.72 3.04 8.50
N GLU A 40 16.67 2.12 8.66
CA GLU A 40 17.01 1.15 7.61
C GLU A 40 15.79 0.28 7.24
N PRO A 41 15.09 -0.38 8.18
CA PRO A 41 13.87 -1.13 7.87
C PRO A 41 12.77 -0.28 7.25
N LEU A 42 12.56 0.95 7.72
CA LEU A 42 11.53 1.84 7.18
C LEU A 42 11.86 2.29 5.75
N GLY A 43 13.13 2.61 5.46
CA GLY A 43 13.58 2.97 4.12
C GLY A 43 13.48 1.79 3.13
N ALA A 44 13.80 0.58 3.60
CA ALA A 44 13.67 -0.66 2.82
C ALA A 44 12.21 -1.17 2.72
N ARG A 45 11.26 -0.54 3.42
CA ARG A 45 9.86 -1.02 3.58
C ARG A 45 9.78 -2.45 4.14
N ASP A 46 10.77 -2.84 4.94
CA ASP A 46 10.83 -4.15 5.57
C ASP A 46 10.05 -4.15 6.89
N ALA A 47 8.78 -4.57 6.78
CA ALA A 47 7.89 -4.66 7.94
C ALA A 47 8.31 -5.75 8.94
N ASP A 48 9.01 -6.80 8.52
CA ASP A 48 9.48 -7.87 9.42
C ASP A 48 10.68 -7.38 10.24
N ALA A 49 11.67 -6.75 9.59
CA ALA A 49 12.81 -6.16 10.27
C ALA A 49 12.39 -5.05 11.23
N LEU A 50 11.46 -4.18 10.81
CA LEU A 50 10.93 -3.12 11.68
C LEU A 50 10.25 -3.71 12.93
N ARG A 51 9.47 -4.79 12.77
CA ARG A 51 8.83 -5.48 13.90
C ARG A 51 9.85 -6.12 14.83
N ALA A 52 10.93 -6.71 14.30
CA ALA A 52 12.00 -7.26 15.14
C ALA A 52 12.63 -6.18 16.03
N VAL A 53 12.87 -4.98 15.49
CA VAL A 53 13.41 -3.82 16.22
C VAL A 53 12.41 -3.27 17.24
N MET A 54 11.12 -3.23 16.91
CA MET A 54 10.06 -2.77 17.82
C MET A 54 9.72 -3.79 18.94
N GLY A 55 10.38 -4.94 18.96
CA GLY A 55 10.13 -6.01 19.93
C GLY A 55 9.16 -7.04 19.37
N GLN A 56 9.60 -8.30 19.35
CA GLN A 56 8.79 -9.44 18.91
C GLN A 56 7.66 -9.74 19.91
N GLY A 57 6.51 -9.12 19.69
CA GLY A 57 5.24 -9.55 20.27
C GLY A 57 4.52 -10.55 19.35
N ILE A 58 3.51 -11.23 19.89
CA ILE A 58 2.57 -11.97 19.03
C ILE A 58 1.87 -10.94 18.13
N TYR A 59 2.05 -11.09 16.82
CA TYR A 59 1.47 -10.23 15.80
C TYR A 59 0.51 -11.04 14.94
N PHE A 60 -0.68 -10.49 14.71
CA PHE A 60 -1.66 -11.02 13.78
C PHE A 60 -1.96 -9.96 12.73
N SER A 61 -1.76 -10.28 11.45
CA SER A 61 -2.34 -9.53 10.34
C SER A 61 -3.50 -10.33 9.77
N SER A 62 -4.65 -9.68 9.63
CA SER A 62 -5.75 -10.17 8.81
C SER A 62 -5.93 -9.18 7.67
N LEU A 63 -5.65 -9.60 6.45
CA LEU A 63 -6.13 -8.89 5.28
C LEU A 63 -7.64 -9.11 5.21
N MET A 64 -8.41 -8.05 5.01
CA MET A 64 -9.83 -8.24 4.66
C MET A 64 -9.87 -9.08 3.38
N PRO A 65 -10.77 -10.08 3.28
CA PRO A 65 -10.91 -10.82 2.04
C PRO A 65 -11.19 -9.81 0.92
N ILE A 66 -10.42 -9.88 -0.16
CA ILE A 66 -10.72 -9.13 -1.39
C ILE A 66 -12.07 -9.67 -1.87
N GLN A 67 -13.12 -8.92 -1.57
CA GLN A 67 -14.47 -9.16 -2.07
C GLN A 67 -14.61 -8.48 -3.43
N PRO A 68 -15.58 -8.89 -4.26
CA PRO A 68 -15.76 -8.31 -5.60
C PRO A 68 -16.14 -6.81 -5.60
N ASP A 69 -16.42 -6.22 -4.43
CA ASP A 69 -16.60 -4.78 -4.20
C ASP A 69 -15.33 -4.07 -3.68
N HIS A 70 -14.22 -4.79 -3.54
CA HIS A 70 -12.92 -4.19 -3.24
C HIS A 70 -12.49 -3.37 -4.47
N GLU A 71 -12.48 -2.04 -4.33
CA GLU A 71 -11.96 -1.14 -5.35
C GLU A 71 -10.49 -1.53 -5.62
N GLU A 72 -10.21 -1.98 -6.84
CA GLU A 72 -8.84 -2.12 -7.32
C GLU A 72 -8.27 -0.70 -7.41
N GLU A 73 -7.21 -0.42 -6.65
CA GLU A 73 -6.44 0.80 -6.83
C GLU A 73 -5.82 0.69 -8.24
N GLU A 74 -6.39 1.43 -9.21
CA GLU A 74 -5.89 1.45 -10.58
C GLU A 74 -4.40 1.79 -10.51
N GLY A 75 -3.55 0.81 -10.85
CA GLY A 75 -2.12 1.03 -10.96
C GLY A 75 -1.89 2.18 -11.93
N GLU A 76 -1.07 3.16 -11.51
CA GLU A 76 -0.52 4.13 -12.44
C GLU A 76 0.38 3.37 -13.43
N ASP A 77 -0.22 2.95 -14.54
CA ASP A 77 0.49 2.38 -15.68
C ASP A 77 1.30 3.51 -16.33
N GLU A 78 2.60 3.56 -16.05
CA GLU A 78 3.57 4.33 -16.82
C GLU A 78 3.72 3.74 -18.24
N ASP A 79 3.40 4.59 -19.22
CA ASP A 79 3.89 4.65 -20.61
C ASP A 79 3.60 3.51 -21.61
N GLY A 80 2.89 3.87 -22.69
CA GLY A 80 2.90 3.12 -23.96
C GLY A 80 1.85 3.59 -24.98
N ASP A 81 2.18 4.62 -25.73
CA ASP A 81 1.44 5.14 -26.90
C ASP A 81 1.16 4.06 -27.98
N GLU A 82 0.16 4.37 -28.83
CA GLU A 82 -0.16 3.82 -30.15
C GLU A 82 -1.21 2.67 -30.30
N ASP A 83 -2.40 3.10 -30.74
CA ASP A 83 -3.06 2.69 -32.00
C ASP A 83 -4.43 1.96 -31.94
N GLU A 84 -5.25 2.37 -32.91
CA GLU A 84 -6.68 2.24 -33.17
C GLU A 84 -7.29 0.82 -33.12
N GLY A 85 -8.59 0.71 -32.78
CA GLY A 85 -9.36 -0.45 -33.23
C GLY A 85 -10.70 -0.76 -32.55
N ASP A 86 -11.75 -0.15 -33.08
CA ASP A 86 -13.11 -0.72 -33.25
C ASP A 86 -13.87 -1.22 -32.00
N GLY A 87 -14.77 -0.35 -31.52
CA GLY A 87 -15.81 -0.69 -30.58
C GLY A 87 -16.75 -1.78 -31.10
N LYS A 88 -16.84 -2.89 -30.37
CA LYS A 88 -17.99 -3.80 -30.42
C LYS A 88 -18.47 -4.14 -29.01
N PRO A 89 -19.70 -3.77 -28.63
CA PRO A 89 -20.26 -4.19 -27.35
C PRO A 89 -20.59 -5.69 -27.42
N ARG A 90 -20.06 -6.49 -26.49
CA ARG A 90 -20.44 -7.90 -26.38
C ARG A 90 -21.78 -8.00 -25.61
N PRO A 91 -22.78 -8.71 -26.16
CA PRO A 91 -24.10 -8.81 -25.53
C PRO A 91 -24.07 -9.73 -24.31
N SER A 92 -24.72 -9.28 -23.23
CA SER A 92 -24.98 -10.04 -22.02
C SER A 92 -25.97 -11.17 -22.27
N LYS A 93 -25.58 -12.41 -21.92
CA LYS A 93 -26.51 -13.55 -21.77
C LYS A 93 -26.06 -14.42 -20.60
N ILE A 94 -26.60 -14.14 -19.42
CA ILE A 94 -26.62 -15.09 -18.30
C ILE A 94 -27.87 -15.97 -18.50
N PRO A 95 -27.76 -17.30 -18.66
CA PRO A 95 -28.91 -18.18 -18.64
C PRO A 95 -29.38 -18.35 -17.19
N LEU A 96 -30.62 -17.94 -16.92
CA LEU A 96 -31.31 -18.15 -15.65
C LEU A 96 -31.67 -19.64 -15.50
N GLY A 97 -30.79 -20.43 -14.90
CA GLY A 97 -31.06 -21.82 -14.49
C GLY A 97 -31.58 -21.86 -13.05
N GLY A 98 -32.86 -22.16 -12.88
CA GLY A 98 -33.51 -22.26 -11.56
C GLY A 98 -33.29 -23.62 -10.87
N PRO A 99 -33.55 -23.72 -9.55
CA PRO A 99 -33.88 -24.97 -8.87
C PRO A 99 -35.42 -25.13 -8.83
N GLY A 100 -36.03 -26.27 -9.19
CA GLY A 100 -35.77 -27.59 -8.60
C GLY A 100 -36.62 -27.71 -7.33
N ALA A 101 -37.89 -28.09 -7.49
CA ALA A 101 -38.84 -28.42 -6.42
C ALA A 101 -39.14 -29.91 -6.44
#